data_AF-A0A2T0KJF1-F1
#
_entry.id   AF-A0A2T0KJF1-F1
#
_cell.length_a   1.000
_cell.length_b   1.000
_cell.length_c   1.000
_cell.angle_alpha   90.00
_cell.angle_beta   90.00
_cell.angle_gamma   90.00
#
_symmetry.space_group_name_H-M   'P 1'
#
loop_
_entity.id
_entity.type
_entity.pdbx_description
1 polymer ?
#
loop_
_entity_poly.entity_id
_entity_poly.type
_entity_poly.pdbx_seq_one_letter_code
_entity_poly.pdbx_strand_id
1 'polypeptide(L)'
;MDDLIVFLRARLDEDEQVAREASRRKHDGWTPSGEHWQWVEPDQDQVLTLDPVAEECLNDYGRADLRSVEEYPVGSGLGDLPHFVVRSEEVRTLDAMHIARWDPARVLTEVEAKRKLIELHEDVRGDEDQIDGEWGNGRWSWDDPSRTSVKMLKALAQPYAGHPDYREEWRPAE
;
A
#
# COMPACT_ATOMS: atom_id res chain seq x y z
N MET A 1 -5.36 -11.79 -20.01
CA MET A 1 -5.65 -11.79 -18.57
C MET A 1 -4.39 -12.04 -17.78
N ASP A 2 -3.62 -13.07 -18.14
CA ASP A 2 -2.30 -13.37 -17.54
C ASP A 2 -1.35 -12.17 -17.58
N ASP A 3 -1.29 -11.44 -18.71
CA ASP A 3 -0.49 -10.21 -18.82
C ASP A 3 -0.85 -9.13 -17.78
N LEU A 4 -2.13 -8.99 -17.43
CA LEU A 4 -2.58 -8.03 -16.41
C LEU A 4 -2.15 -8.49 -15.01
N ILE A 5 -2.23 -9.79 -14.73
CA ILE A 5 -1.77 -10.36 -13.45
C ILE A 5 -0.26 -10.19 -13.31
N VAL A 6 0.51 -10.48 -14.36
CA VAL A 6 1.96 -10.28 -14.38
C VAL A 6 2.30 -8.81 -14.17
N PHE A 7 1.61 -7.89 -14.84
CA PHE A 7 1.78 -6.45 -14.65
C PHE A 7 1.50 -6.03 -13.21
N LEU A 8 0.36 -6.46 -12.64
CA LEU A 8 0.00 -6.13 -11.25
C LEU A 8 1.02 -6.66 -10.25
N ARG A 9 1.47 -7.91 -10.40
CA ARG A 9 2.52 -8.48 -9.54
C ARG A 9 3.80 -7.64 -9.60
N ALA A 10 4.25 -7.28 -10.79
CA ALA A 10 5.45 -6.44 -10.95
C ALA A 10 5.30 -5.06 -10.29
N ARG A 11 4.14 -4.40 -10.42
CA ARG A 11 3.90 -3.10 -9.78
C ARG A 11 3.80 -3.19 -8.26
N LEU A 12 3.18 -4.26 -7.74
CA LEU A 12 3.14 -4.52 -6.30
C LEU A 12 4.52 -4.83 -5.72
N ASP A 13 5.38 -5.51 -6.49
CA ASP A 13 6.78 -5.75 -6.10
C ASP A 13 7.58 -4.44 -6.04
N GLU A 14 7.36 -3.51 -6.98
CA GLU A 14 7.96 -2.17 -6.95
C GLU A 14 7.49 -1.37 -5.73
N ASP A 15 6.19 -1.34 -5.46
CA ASP A 15 5.62 -0.63 -4.30
C ASP A 15 6.17 -1.21 -2.98
N GLU A 16 6.24 -2.54 -2.88
CA GLU A 16 6.87 -3.22 -1.74
C GLU A 16 8.34 -2.84 -1.60
N GLN A 17 9.10 -2.85 -2.71
CA GLN A 17 10.52 -2.53 -2.67
C GLN A 17 10.75 -1.09 -2.19
N VAL A 18 9.98 -0.13 -2.70
CA VAL A 18 10.06 1.27 -2.29
C VAL A 18 9.71 1.43 -0.81
N ALA A 19 8.64 0.77 -0.34
CA ALA A 19 8.28 0.79 1.07
C ALA A 19 9.38 0.19 1.95
N ARG A 20 9.94 -0.96 1.58
CA ARG A 20 11.04 -1.60 2.32
C ARG A 20 12.30 -0.73 2.36
N GLU A 21 12.66 -0.08 1.26
CA GLU A 21 13.82 0.83 1.23
C GLU A 21 13.55 2.12 2.03
N ALA A 22 12.32 2.61 2.07
CA ALA A 22 11.93 3.72 2.94
C ALA A 22 12.03 3.36 4.44
N SER A 23 11.85 2.08 4.78
CA SER A 23 12.08 1.53 6.12
C SER A 23 13.54 1.09 6.38
N ARG A 24 14.46 1.32 5.42
CA ARG A 24 15.82 0.79 5.52
C ARG A 24 16.73 1.69 6.34
N ARG A 25 17.43 1.09 7.30
CA ARG A 25 18.44 1.75 8.12
C ARG A 25 19.76 1.99 7.38
N LYS A 26 20.46 3.08 7.73
CA LYS A 26 21.81 3.40 7.24
C LYS A 26 22.93 2.52 7.82
N HIS A 27 22.72 1.87 8.97
CA HIS A 27 23.79 1.22 9.75
C HIS A 27 23.64 -0.28 10.00
N ASP A 28 22.42 -0.83 9.91
CA ASP A 28 22.16 -2.24 10.18
C ASP A 28 21.63 -2.91 8.90
N GLY A 29 21.91 -4.20 8.74
CA GLY A 29 21.48 -5.00 7.59
C GLY A 29 19.96 -5.01 7.39
N TRP A 30 19.51 -5.70 6.34
CA TRP A 30 18.08 -5.81 5.98
C TRP A 30 17.30 -6.56 7.07
N THR A 31 16.84 -5.85 8.10
CA THR A 31 15.77 -6.30 9.00
C THR A 31 14.53 -5.51 8.63
N PRO A 32 13.46 -6.17 8.14
CA PRO A 32 12.17 -5.51 7.95
C PRO A 32 11.71 -4.94 9.29
N SER A 33 11.79 -3.62 9.46
CA SER A 33 11.19 -2.92 10.58
C SER A 33 9.74 -2.61 10.20
N GLY A 34 8.81 -2.84 11.13
CA GLY A 34 7.43 -2.34 11.05
C GLY A 34 7.42 -0.84 11.27
N GLU A 35 8.19 -0.11 10.45
CA GLU A 35 8.40 1.31 10.62
C GLU A 35 7.12 2.05 10.23
N HIS A 36 6.47 2.53 11.28
CA HIS A 36 5.37 3.48 11.18
C HIS A 36 5.92 4.88 11.36
N TRP A 37 5.26 5.87 10.77
CA TRP A 37 5.65 7.26 10.95
C TRP A 37 4.62 7.98 11.81
N GLN A 38 5.09 8.76 12.78
CA GLN A 38 4.24 9.56 13.66
C GLN A 38 4.68 11.02 13.68
N TRP A 39 3.71 11.89 13.90
CA TRP A 39 3.97 13.31 14.15
C TRP A 39 4.47 13.49 15.57
N VAL A 40 5.52 14.29 15.73
CA VAL A 40 5.97 14.73 17.04
C VAL A 40 6.19 16.24 17.07
N GLU A 41 5.95 16.85 18.21
CA GLU A 41 6.44 18.19 18.50
C GLU A 41 7.98 18.15 18.60
N PRO A 42 8.72 18.96 17.83
CA PRO A 42 10.18 18.87 17.71
C PRO A 42 10.94 19.08 19.02
N ASP A 43 10.41 19.92 19.91
CA ASP A 43 11.10 20.33 21.13
C ASP A 43 10.76 19.43 22.33
N GLN A 44 9.59 18.79 22.33
CA GLN A 44 9.10 18.00 23.46
C GLN A 44 8.95 16.51 23.18
N ASP A 45 9.20 16.07 21.93
CA ASP A 45 8.95 14.70 21.45
C ASP A 45 7.53 14.19 21.76
N GLN A 46 6.58 15.11 21.91
CA GLN A 46 5.19 14.79 22.18
C GLN A 46 4.54 14.28 20.89
N VAL A 47 3.97 13.07 20.92
CA VAL A 47 3.20 12.52 19.79
C VAL A 47 1.98 13.41 19.54
N LEU A 48 1.81 13.83 18.29
CA LEU A 48 0.70 14.66 17.86
C LEU A 48 -0.29 13.82 17.07
N THR A 49 -1.56 13.90 17.45
CA THR A 49 -2.67 13.41 16.62
C THR A 49 -3.19 14.58 15.81
N LEU A 50 -2.72 14.69 14.56
CA LEU A 50 -3.14 15.73 13.64
C LEU A 50 -4.34 15.24 12.82
N ASP A 51 -5.42 16.02 12.79
CA ASP A 51 -6.55 15.79 11.88
C ASP A 51 -6.32 16.49 10.53
N PRO A 52 -6.06 15.75 9.43
CA PRO A 52 -5.67 16.32 8.13
C PRO A 52 -6.71 17.25 7.51
N VAL A 53 -7.94 17.26 8.02
CA VAL A 53 -9.03 18.09 7.51
C VAL A 53 -9.54 19.11 8.53
N ALA A 54 -8.96 19.17 9.73
CA ALA A 54 -9.32 20.19 10.71
C ALA A 54 -8.72 21.55 10.33
N GLU A 55 -9.52 22.61 10.47
CA GLU A 55 -9.09 24.00 10.27
C GLU A 55 -7.95 24.38 11.22
N GLU A 56 -7.91 23.74 12.40
CA GLU A 56 -6.86 23.83 13.42
C GLU A 56 -5.51 23.29 12.92
N CYS A 57 -5.49 22.25 12.07
CA CYS A 57 -4.27 21.74 11.43
C CYS A 57 -3.66 22.70 10.40
N LEU A 58 -4.45 23.65 9.89
CA LEU A 58 -3.99 24.65 8.94
C LEU A 58 -3.39 25.89 9.61
N ASN A 59 -3.76 26.15 10.87
CA ASN A 59 -3.52 27.46 11.49
C ASN A 59 -2.82 27.41 12.87
N ASP A 60 -2.93 26.32 13.65
CA ASP A 60 -2.62 26.37 15.10
C ASP A 60 -1.53 25.43 15.61
N TYR A 61 -1.16 24.38 14.87
CA TYR A 61 -0.03 23.55 15.30
C TYR A 61 1.28 24.26 14.94
N GLY A 62 2.14 24.45 15.95
CA GLY A 62 3.52 24.86 15.75
C GLY A 62 4.29 23.88 14.86
N ARG A 63 5.61 24.06 14.78
CA ARG A 63 6.49 23.14 14.05
C ARG A 63 6.19 21.69 14.46
N ALA A 64 6.04 20.77 13.50
CA ALA A 64 5.73 19.35 13.73
C ALA A 64 6.63 18.48 12.86
N ASP A 65 7.45 17.60 13.44
CA ASP A 65 8.36 16.77 12.65
C ASP A 65 7.79 15.35 12.49
N LEU A 66 8.02 14.76 11.32
CA LEU A 66 7.66 13.36 11.07
C LEU A 66 8.83 12.47 11.47
N ARG A 67 8.59 11.57 12.43
CA ARG A 67 9.60 10.62 12.93
C ARG A 67 9.15 9.18 12.78
N SER A 68 10.12 8.30 12.59
CA SER A 68 9.89 6.85 12.59
C SER A 68 9.54 6.36 14.00
N VAL A 69 8.73 5.31 14.06
CA VAL A 69 8.37 4.55 15.26
C VAL A 69 8.53 3.09 14.92
N GLU A 70 9.17 2.35 15.80
CA GLU A 70 9.22 0.90 15.72
C GLU A 70 7.94 0.31 16.34
N GLU A 71 7.00 -0.14 15.51
CA GLU A 71 5.90 -1.00 15.97
C GLU A 71 5.79 -2.31 15.15
N TYR A 72 6.10 -3.39 15.85
CA TYR A 72 5.84 -4.83 15.65
C TYR A 72 6.26 -5.60 14.37
N PRO A 73 6.89 -6.80 14.54
CA PRO A 73 7.49 -7.30 15.79
C PRO A 73 8.86 -6.67 16.01
N VAL A 74 9.01 -5.96 17.14
CA VAL A 74 10.29 -5.40 17.56
C VAL A 74 11.09 -6.49 18.27
N GLY A 75 12.16 -6.96 17.64
CA GLY A 75 12.93 -8.14 18.07
C GLY A 75 14.17 -7.89 18.94
N SER A 76 14.58 -6.63 19.17
CA SER A 76 15.79 -6.31 19.94
C SER A 76 15.41 -5.56 21.22
N GLY A 77 15.68 -6.15 22.39
CA GLY A 77 15.35 -5.64 23.72
C GLY A 77 16.07 -4.34 24.15
N LEU A 78 16.58 -3.55 23.20
CA LEU A 78 17.05 -2.19 23.43
C LEU A 78 16.15 -1.13 22.77
N GLY A 79 15.33 -1.49 21.77
CA GLY A 79 14.48 -0.54 21.02
C GLY A 79 15.31 0.53 20.30
N ASP A 80 15.21 0.62 18.98
CA ASP A 80 15.92 1.68 18.26
C ASP A 80 15.22 3.02 18.45
N LEU A 81 16.02 4.08 18.60
CA LEU A 81 15.50 5.43 18.75
C LEU A 81 14.83 5.88 17.43
N PRO A 82 13.69 6.58 17.51
CA PRO A 82 13.09 7.27 16.36
C PRO A 82 14.11 8.05 15.52
N HIS A 83 14.03 7.95 14.20
CA HIS A 83 14.82 8.77 13.28
C HIS A 83 13.94 9.77 12.51
N PHE A 84 14.57 10.80 11.95
CA PHE A 84 13.86 11.84 11.20
C PHE A 84 13.52 11.36 9.79
N VAL A 85 12.26 11.53 9.39
CA VAL A 85 11.76 11.24 8.03
C VAL A 85 11.64 12.53 7.23
N VAL A 86 10.87 13.50 7.73
CA VAL A 86 10.66 14.82 7.12
C VAL A 86 10.62 15.89 8.22
N ARG A 87 11.26 17.04 7.96
CA ARG A 87 11.16 18.23 8.80
C ARG A 87 10.01 19.12 8.31
N SER A 88 9.15 19.61 9.20
CA SER A 88 8.06 20.52 8.81
C SER A 88 8.53 21.86 8.27
N GLU A 89 9.74 22.29 8.59
CA GLU A 89 10.30 23.54 8.02
C GLU A 89 10.56 23.43 6.52
N GLU A 90 10.66 22.20 6.00
CA GLU A 90 11.00 21.92 4.60
C GLU A 90 9.78 21.57 3.74
N VAL A 91 8.64 21.22 4.37
CA VAL A 91 7.44 20.73 3.68
C VAL A 91 6.19 21.29 4.36
N ARG A 92 5.20 21.74 3.58
CA ARG A 92 3.90 22.16 4.12
C ARG A 92 3.29 21.05 4.98
N THR A 93 2.72 21.40 6.13
CA THR A 93 2.11 20.44 7.08
C THR A 93 1.18 19.46 6.39
N LEU A 94 0.28 19.91 5.51
CA LEU A 94 -0.65 19.02 4.77
C LEU A 94 0.04 17.98 3.90
N ASP A 95 1.12 18.37 3.21
CA ASP A 95 1.84 17.47 2.29
C ASP A 95 2.59 16.43 3.12
N ALA A 96 3.15 16.87 4.25
CA ALA A 96 3.79 16.02 5.22
C ALA A 96 2.77 15.03 5.85
N MET A 97 1.56 15.49 6.22
CA MET A 97 0.45 14.65 6.71
C MET A 97 0.02 13.59 5.70
N HIS A 98 -0.01 13.97 4.42
CA HIS A 98 -0.26 13.01 3.35
C HIS A 98 0.84 11.93 3.30
N ILE A 99 2.12 12.32 3.38
CA ILE A 99 3.26 11.39 3.41
C ILE A 99 3.14 10.43 4.60
N ALA A 100 2.86 10.93 5.81
CA ALA A 100 2.70 10.12 7.01
C ALA A 100 1.56 9.10 6.89
N ARG A 101 0.45 9.49 6.24
CA ARG A 101 -0.69 8.59 6.00
C ARG A 101 -0.36 7.45 5.03
N TRP A 102 0.69 7.60 4.23
CA TRP A 102 1.23 6.60 3.32
C TRP A 102 2.56 6.05 3.86
N ASP A 103 2.61 5.73 5.16
CA ASP A 103 3.79 5.14 5.77
C ASP A 103 4.11 3.75 5.19
N PRO A 104 5.39 3.32 5.21
CA PRO A 104 5.84 2.08 4.61
C PRO A 104 5.08 0.84 5.10
N ALA A 105 4.84 0.71 6.40
CA ALA A 105 4.17 -0.46 6.96
C ALA A 105 2.72 -0.59 6.48
N ARG A 106 2.01 0.53 6.30
CA ARG A 106 0.71 0.53 5.63
C ARG A 106 0.82 0.07 4.17
N VAL A 107 1.78 0.58 3.40
CA VAL A 107 1.98 0.18 1.99
C VAL A 107 2.23 -1.33 1.88
N LEU A 108 3.08 -1.89 2.74
CA LEU A 108 3.34 -3.33 2.80
C LEU A 108 2.05 -4.14 3.06
N THR A 109 1.25 -3.70 4.04
CA THR A 109 -0.05 -4.33 4.35
C THR A 109 -1.03 -4.24 3.16
N GLU A 110 -1.07 -3.11 2.47
CA GLU A 110 -1.89 -2.96 1.26
C GLU A 110 -1.41 -3.85 0.11
N VAL A 111 -0.10 -3.99 -0.09
CA VAL A 111 0.48 -4.90 -1.10
C VAL A 111 0.08 -6.35 -0.79
N GLU A 112 0.23 -6.80 0.45
CA GLU A 112 -0.19 -8.15 0.87
C GLU A 112 -1.68 -8.39 0.59
N ALA A 113 -2.53 -7.43 0.97
CA ALA A 113 -3.96 -7.51 0.69
C ALA A 113 -4.28 -7.58 -0.80
N LYS A 114 -3.60 -6.79 -1.64
CA LYS A 114 -3.79 -6.79 -3.11
C LYS A 114 -3.29 -8.09 -3.75
N ARG A 115 -2.19 -8.67 -3.27
CA ARG A 115 -1.72 -9.99 -3.72
C ARG A 115 -2.75 -11.08 -3.41
N LYS A 116 -3.34 -11.06 -2.22
CA LYS A 116 -4.41 -12.00 -1.85
C LYS A 116 -5.64 -11.87 -2.76
N LEU A 117 -5.99 -10.66 -3.22
CA LEU A 117 -7.06 -10.49 -4.21
C LEU A 117 -6.73 -11.10 -5.57
N ILE A 118 -5.46 -11.07 -5.98
CA ILE A 118 -4.99 -11.71 -7.21
C ILE A 118 -5.07 -13.23 -7.08
N GLU A 119 -4.62 -13.80 -5.96
CA GLU A 119 -4.72 -15.24 -5.67
C GLU A 119 -6.17 -15.72 -5.72
N LEU A 120 -7.10 -14.99 -5.07
CA LEU A 120 -8.52 -15.29 -5.09
C LEU A 120 -9.11 -15.29 -6.52
N HIS A 121 -8.60 -14.44 -7.42
CA HIS A 121 -9.02 -14.47 -8.82
C HIS A 121 -8.51 -15.71 -9.56
N GLU A 122 -7.24 -16.09 -9.32
CA GLU A 122 -6.65 -17.29 -9.92
C GLU A 122 -7.39 -18.57 -9.47
N ASP A 123 -7.80 -18.65 -8.20
CA ASP A 123 -8.59 -19.76 -7.66
C ASP A 123 -9.96 -19.88 -8.35
N VAL A 124 -10.70 -18.78 -8.48
CA VAL A 124 -12.02 -18.77 -9.16
C VAL A 124 -11.90 -19.23 -10.62
N ARG A 125 -10.82 -18.83 -11.30
CA ARG A 125 -10.58 -19.25 -12.69
C ARG A 125 -10.24 -20.75 -12.79
N GLY A 126 -9.49 -21.29 -11.84
CA GLY A 126 -9.12 -22.71 -11.81
C GLY A 126 -10.33 -23.64 -11.66
N ASP A 127 -11.36 -23.22 -10.90
CA ASP A 127 -12.61 -23.98 -10.76
C ASP A 127 -13.44 -24.00 -12.07
N GLU A 128 -13.45 -22.89 -12.83
CA GLU A 128 -14.14 -22.82 -14.12
C GLU A 128 -13.53 -23.77 -15.16
N ASP A 129 -12.20 -23.82 -15.26
CA ASP A 129 -11.49 -24.70 -16.19
C ASP A 129 -11.73 -26.19 -15.87
N GLN A 130 -12.02 -26.55 -14.60
CA GLN A 130 -12.36 -27.93 -14.20
C GLN A 130 -13.81 -28.31 -14.52
N ILE A 131 -14.75 -27.37 -14.43
CA ILE A 131 -16.17 -27.62 -14.70
C ILE A 131 -16.42 -27.96 -16.19
N ASP A 132 -15.65 -27.35 -17.08
CA ASP A 132 -15.70 -27.61 -18.53
C ASP A 132 -15.12 -28.99 -18.93
N GLY A 133 -14.43 -29.68 -18.02
CA GLY A 133 -13.68 -30.91 -18.29
C GLY A 133 -14.43 -32.24 -18.22
N GLU A 134 -15.56 -32.36 -17.49
CA GLU A 134 -16.18 -33.69 -17.30
C GLU A 134 -17.72 -33.72 -17.11
N TRP A 135 -18.39 -32.65 -16.69
CA TRP A 135 -19.85 -32.66 -16.42
C TRP A 135 -20.57 -31.33 -16.75
N GLY A 136 -20.12 -30.58 -17.74
CA GLY A 136 -20.65 -29.24 -18.05
C GLY A 136 -22.03 -29.22 -18.72
N ASN A 137 -23.11 -29.37 -17.95
CA ASN A 137 -24.42 -28.87 -18.35
C ASN A 137 -24.47 -27.36 -18.08
N GLY A 138 -23.98 -26.58 -19.04
CA GLY A 138 -24.10 -25.12 -18.97
C GLY A 138 -25.55 -24.70 -18.70
N ARG A 139 -25.83 -24.00 -17.60
CA ARG A 139 -26.38 -22.64 -17.70
C ARG A 139 -26.37 -21.82 -16.38
N TRP A 140 -25.73 -20.64 -16.48
CA TRP A 140 -26.22 -19.29 -16.15
C TRP A 140 -26.34 -18.90 -14.66
N SER A 141 -25.25 -18.35 -14.14
CA SER A 141 -25.36 -17.23 -13.21
C SER A 141 -25.48 -15.93 -14.01
N TRP A 142 -26.46 -15.08 -13.69
CA TRP A 142 -26.54 -13.71 -14.19
C TRP A 142 -25.40 -12.81 -13.63
N ASP A 143 -24.68 -13.32 -12.64
CA ASP A 143 -23.45 -12.77 -12.07
C ASP A 143 -22.33 -13.80 -12.24
N ASP A 144 -21.70 -13.80 -13.40
CA ASP A 144 -20.52 -14.61 -13.72
C ASP A 144 -19.33 -14.14 -12.83
N PRO A 145 -18.90 -14.93 -11.81
CA PRO A 145 -17.87 -14.50 -10.85
C PRO A 145 -16.52 -14.18 -11.51
N SER A 146 -16.20 -14.84 -12.64
CA SER A 146 -15.01 -14.50 -13.44
C SER A 146 -15.07 -13.08 -14.00
N ARG A 147 -16.24 -12.62 -14.47
CA ARG A 147 -16.40 -11.25 -14.99
C ARG A 147 -16.25 -10.20 -13.90
N THR A 148 -16.73 -10.50 -12.69
CA THR A 148 -16.59 -9.60 -11.54
C THR A 148 -15.14 -9.54 -11.08
N SER A 149 -14.45 -10.67 -10.98
CA SER A 149 -13.04 -10.69 -10.58
C SER A 149 -12.11 -10.04 -11.63
N VAL A 150 -12.41 -10.17 -12.92
CA VAL A 150 -11.71 -9.41 -13.99
C VAL A 150 -11.88 -7.90 -13.80
N LYS A 151 -13.09 -7.42 -13.47
CA LYS A 151 -13.32 -5.98 -13.20
C LYS A 151 -12.54 -5.52 -11.97
N MET A 152 -12.45 -6.35 -10.92
CA MET A 152 -11.64 -6.04 -9.73
C MET A 152 -10.16 -5.89 -10.08
N LEU A 153 -9.60 -6.78 -10.90
CA LEU A 153 -8.20 -6.68 -11.33
C LEU A 153 -7.93 -5.43 -12.19
N LYS A 154 -8.87 -5.05 -13.08
CA LYS A 154 -8.77 -3.78 -13.81
C LYS A 154 -8.80 -2.56 -12.88
N ALA A 155 -9.64 -2.59 -11.85
CA ALA A 155 -9.69 -1.52 -10.85
C ALA A 155 -8.38 -1.45 -10.02
N LEU A 156 -7.79 -2.60 -9.65
CA LEU A 156 -6.49 -2.65 -9.00
C LEU A 156 -5.36 -2.08 -9.87
N ALA A 157 -5.50 -2.15 -11.19
CA ALA A 157 -4.51 -1.61 -12.12
C ALA A 157 -4.63 -0.09 -12.34
N GLN A 158 -5.76 0.51 -11.96
CA GLN A 158 -6.05 1.93 -12.20
C GLN A 158 -5.00 2.91 -11.64
N PRO A 159 -4.43 2.72 -10.43
CA PRO A 159 -3.37 3.60 -9.92
C PRO A 159 -2.13 3.63 -10.82
N TYR A 160 -1.89 2.57 -11.61
CA TYR A 160 -0.73 2.44 -12.48
C TYR A 160 -1.00 2.86 -13.93
N ALA A 161 -2.11 3.56 -14.20
CA ALA A 161 -2.49 3.97 -15.56
C ALA A 161 -1.46 4.90 -16.25
N GLY A 162 -0.60 5.56 -15.48
CA GLY A 162 0.51 6.37 -16.00
C GLY A 162 1.79 5.59 -16.34
N HIS A 163 1.84 4.28 -16.04
CA HIS A 163 3.01 3.46 -16.28
C HIS A 163 3.18 3.16 -17.79
N PRO A 164 4.41 3.20 -18.37
CA PRO A 164 4.61 2.99 -19.80
C PRO A 164 4.14 1.61 -20.32
N ASP A 165 4.25 0.58 -19.48
CA ASP A 165 3.78 -0.78 -19.81
C ASP A 165 2.26 -0.97 -19.59
N TYR A 166 1.55 0.04 -19.06
CA TYR A 166 0.11 -0.02 -18.88
C TYR A 166 -0.58 -0.07 -20.24
N ARG A 167 -1.52 -1.00 -20.41
CA ARG A 167 -2.33 -1.09 -21.63
C ARG A 167 -3.72 -0.51 -21.39
N GLU A 168 -4.19 0.31 -22.31
CA GLU A 168 -5.52 0.95 -22.24
C GLU A 168 -6.68 -0.05 -22.12
N GLU A 169 -6.52 -1.28 -22.61
CA GLU A 169 -7.49 -2.36 -22.46
C GLU A 169 -7.72 -2.79 -20.99
N TRP A 170 -6.78 -2.46 -20.09
CA TRP A 170 -6.88 -2.70 -18.65
C TRP A 170 -7.64 -1.61 -17.90
N ARG A 171 -7.96 -0.49 -18.56
CA ARG A 171 -8.77 0.58 -17.96
C ARG A 171 -10.15 0.04 -17.60
N PRO A 172 -10.64 0.26 -16.36
CA PRO A 172 -12.03 -0.06 -16.02
C PRO A 172 -12.98 0.66 -16.97
N ALA A 173 -14.04 -0.02 -17.40
CA ALA A 173 -15.13 0.65 -18.10
C ALA A 173 -15.89 1.52 -17.08
N GLU A 174 -16.29 2.73 -17.49
CA GLU A 174 -17.18 3.63 -16.72
C GLU A 174 -18.56 3.01 -16.46
#